data_AF-A0A522D6H4-F1
#
_entry.id   AF-A0A522D6H4-F1
#
_cell.length_a   1.000
_cell.length_b   1.000
_cell.length_c   1.000
_cell.angle_alpha   90.00
_cell.angle_beta   90.00
_cell.angle_gamma   90.00
#
_symmetry.space_group_name_H-M   'P 1'
#
loop_
_entity.id
_entity.type
_entity.pdbx_description
1 polymer ?
#
loop_
_entity_poly.entity_id
_entity_poly.type
_entity_poly.pdbx_seq_one_letter_code
_entity_poly.pdbx_strand_id
1 'polypeptide(L)'
;MASNITTINRDIADGESFSHKGSVELNGNIGKGAVIDIKDGGIHVKGAVADNASITAKGGSGMSGISVSGGSVVIRGSISGVTIVNGRVISGGGATQDSGLSGIIIEKTTGSGVTLETDGAIELKANAGDSLRAKADGSITLSDTGAKLKANSGGSLEAGNIGPNSKVSSGGSLHIEELGHQSGANAGGSVHIEKIGNDCNVNAGGSAHVERIGRDSSLNAGGSAKVSVAHTEATISAGGSKKVSRTSAKDGDFELSTSFQAVASQAAAEGISTMKPIVLKKPDEPAADGDDKPGKPKLRFNL
;
A
#
# COMPACT_ATOMS: atom_id res chain seq x y z
N MET A 1 2.04 37.82 4.64
CA MET A 1 3.19 38.40 3.89
C MET A 1 3.55 37.38 2.81
N ALA A 2 3.74 37.80 1.56
CA ALA A 2 4.09 36.88 0.49
C ALA A 2 5.46 36.26 0.80
N SER A 3 5.50 34.94 0.92
CA SER A 3 6.75 34.23 1.04
C SER A 3 7.52 34.29 -0.26
N ASN A 4 8.60 35.05 -0.29
CA ASN A 4 9.48 35.09 -1.45
C ASN A 4 10.18 33.73 -1.60
N ILE A 5 9.84 33.02 -2.66
CA ILE A 5 10.53 31.80 -3.09
C ILE A 5 11.67 32.23 -4.01
N THR A 6 12.90 31.85 -3.70
CA THR A 6 14.05 32.07 -4.57
C THR A 6 14.15 30.94 -5.58
N THR A 7 14.07 31.25 -6.87
CA THR A 7 14.30 30.26 -7.93
C THR A 7 15.79 30.16 -8.26
N ILE A 8 16.33 28.94 -8.25
CA ILE A 8 17.69 28.59 -8.64
C ILE A 8 17.62 27.79 -9.94
N ASN A 9 18.10 28.36 -11.04
CA ASN A 9 18.08 27.75 -12.38
C ASN A 9 19.45 27.17 -12.74
N ARG A 10 19.98 26.31 -11.88
CA ARG A 10 21.23 25.58 -12.12
C ARG A 10 21.24 24.26 -11.37
N ASP A 11 22.10 23.35 -11.81
CA ASP A 11 22.43 22.16 -11.05
C ASP A 11 23.28 22.54 -9.81
N ILE A 12 23.07 21.81 -8.72
CA ILE A 12 23.98 21.72 -7.59
C ILE A 12 24.96 20.59 -7.93
N ALA A 13 26.26 20.86 -7.97
CA ALA A 13 27.25 19.89 -8.42
C ALA A 13 27.54 18.78 -7.40
N ASP A 14 28.25 17.74 -7.82
CA ASP A 14 28.72 16.67 -6.95
C ASP A 14 29.56 17.23 -5.78
N GLY A 15 29.23 16.83 -4.55
CA GLY A 15 29.89 17.28 -3.32
C GLY A 15 29.65 18.75 -2.95
N GLU A 16 28.87 19.49 -3.74
CA GLU A 16 28.65 20.92 -3.50
C GLU A 16 27.87 21.15 -2.22
N SER A 17 28.33 22.08 -1.39
CA SER A 17 27.56 22.59 -0.25
C SER A 17 26.81 23.87 -0.63
N PHE A 18 25.49 23.80 -0.72
CA PHE A 18 24.60 24.91 -1.04
C PHE A 18 23.80 25.34 0.20
N SER A 19 23.88 26.61 0.61
CA SER A 19 23.07 27.13 1.73
C SER A 19 22.27 28.35 1.32
N HIS A 20 21.01 28.42 1.75
CA HIS A 20 20.10 29.52 1.47
C HIS A 20 19.25 29.87 2.69
N LYS A 21 18.92 31.16 2.87
CA LYS A 21 17.94 31.65 3.85
C LYS A 21 16.64 32.01 3.13
N GLY A 22 15.50 31.46 3.53
CA GLY A 22 14.26 31.57 2.73
C GLY A 22 14.01 30.33 1.88
N SER A 23 12.81 30.23 1.32
CA SER A 23 12.39 29.05 0.55
C SER A 23 13.01 29.04 -0.85
N VAL A 24 13.35 27.86 -1.39
CA VAL A 24 14.08 27.70 -2.67
C VAL A 24 13.34 26.81 -3.67
N GLU A 25 13.11 27.28 -4.88
CA GLU A 25 12.73 26.42 -6.01
C GLU A 25 13.97 26.13 -6.87
N LEU A 26 14.45 24.89 -6.88
CA LEU A 26 15.60 24.45 -7.66
C LEU A 26 15.14 23.81 -8.98
N ASN A 27 15.34 24.54 -10.07
CA ASN A 27 15.14 24.09 -11.45
C ASN A 27 16.45 23.52 -12.01
N GLY A 28 17.02 22.55 -11.30
CA GLY A 28 18.25 21.86 -11.68
C GLY A 28 18.45 20.59 -10.87
N ASN A 29 19.41 19.79 -11.28
CA ASN A 29 19.78 18.55 -10.61
C ASN A 29 20.57 18.82 -9.32
N ILE A 30 20.65 17.84 -8.45
CA ILE A 30 21.53 17.82 -7.29
C ILE A 30 22.51 16.67 -7.46
N GLY A 31 23.79 16.99 -7.48
CA GLY A 31 24.89 16.08 -7.69
C GLY A 31 25.17 15.17 -6.50
N LYS A 32 25.97 14.15 -6.75
CA LYS A 32 26.29 13.09 -5.79
C LYS A 32 27.02 13.67 -4.59
N GLY A 33 26.59 13.39 -3.37
CA GLY A 33 27.26 13.88 -2.16
C GLY A 33 27.03 15.36 -1.86
N ALA A 34 26.19 16.06 -2.63
CA ALA A 34 25.89 17.47 -2.38
C ALA A 34 25.18 17.67 -1.04
N VAL A 35 25.43 18.79 -0.36
CA VAL A 35 24.82 19.14 0.92
C VAL A 35 24.07 20.45 0.78
N ILE A 36 22.75 20.41 0.93
CA ILE A 36 21.86 21.57 0.88
C ILE A 36 21.39 21.91 2.29
N ASP A 37 21.51 23.18 2.70
CA ASP A 37 21.05 23.69 4.00
C ASP A 37 20.19 24.96 3.82
N ILE A 38 18.88 24.80 3.95
CA ILE A 38 17.87 25.86 3.91
C ILE A 38 17.52 26.28 5.34
N LYS A 39 17.96 27.47 5.72
CA LYS A 39 17.96 27.89 7.13
C LYS A 39 16.60 28.36 7.67
N ASP A 40 15.69 28.76 6.79
CA ASP A 40 14.41 29.42 7.14
C ASP A 40 13.43 29.34 5.96
N GLY A 41 13.00 28.12 5.60
CA GLY A 41 12.12 27.88 4.45
C GLY A 41 12.12 26.43 3.95
N GLY A 42 11.31 26.14 2.93
CA GLY A 42 11.27 24.84 2.24
C GLY A 42 12.09 24.83 0.95
N ILE A 43 12.24 23.67 0.31
CA ILE A 43 12.90 23.55 -1.00
C ILE A 43 12.09 22.66 -1.96
N HIS A 44 11.83 23.16 -3.17
CA HIS A 44 11.22 22.40 -4.25
C HIS A 44 12.27 22.13 -5.32
N VAL A 45 12.73 20.89 -5.45
CA VAL A 45 13.67 20.44 -6.47
C VAL A 45 12.92 19.79 -7.63
N LYS A 46 12.99 20.40 -8.81
CA LYS A 46 12.38 19.88 -10.05
C LYS A 46 13.31 18.97 -10.85
N GLY A 47 14.62 19.00 -10.58
CA GLY A 47 15.61 18.12 -11.20
C GLY A 47 15.84 16.81 -10.45
N ALA A 48 16.75 16.01 -11.00
CA ALA A 48 17.17 14.74 -10.40
C ALA A 48 18.12 14.98 -9.21
N VAL A 49 18.04 14.17 -8.17
CA VAL A 49 18.95 14.16 -7.02
C VAL A 49 19.77 12.88 -7.09
N ALA A 50 21.08 13.00 -7.07
CA ALA A 50 22.01 11.89 -7.18
C ALA A 50 22.32 11.27 -5.80
N ASP A 51 23.11 10.19 -5.80
CA ASP A 51 23.42 9.42 -4.60
C ASP A 51 24.08 10.27 -3.49
N ASN A 52 23.81 9.96 -2.22
CA ASN A 52 24.43 10.61 -1.05
C ASN A 52 24.26 12.14 -0.94
N ALA A 53 23.36 12.74 -1.70
CA ALA A 53 22.99 14.12 -1.44
C ALA A 53 22.30 14.24 -0.05
N SER A 54 22.42 15.38 0.61
CA SER A 54 21.83 15.66 1.92
C SER A 54 21.09 16.97 1.84
N ILE A 55 19.80 17.02 2.22
CA ILE A 55 18.99 18.23 2.14
C ILE A 55 18.39 18.52 3.51
N THR A 56 18.88 19.55 4.15
CA THR A 56 18.36 20.08 5.42
C THR A 56 17.54 21.31 5.11
N ALA A 57 16.32 21.37 5.65
CA ALA A 57 15.50 22.57 5.60
C ALA A 57 14.84 22.80 6.96
N LYS A 58 14.90 24.03 7.46
CA LYS A 58 14.36 24.42 8.77
C LYS A 58 13.19 25.35 8.53
N GLY A 59 12.02 24.96 9.03
CA GLY A 59 10.74 25.62 8.78
C GLY A 59 10.79 27.14 8.90
N GLY A 60 10.33 27.79 7.84
CA GLY A 60 10.10 29.23 7.72
C GLY A 60 8.83 29.45 6.90
N SER A 61 8.13 30.56 7.16
CA SER A 61 6.83 30.86 6.54
C SER A 61 6.97 31.03 5.02
N GLY A 62 6.66 29.99 4.24
CA GLY A 62 6.54 30.16 2.79
C GLY A 62 6.47 28.93 1.89
N MET A 63 7.26 27.91 2.17
CA MET A 63 7.10 26.60 1.56
C MET A 63 6.99 25.56 2.64
N SER A 64 5.78 25.04 2.78
CA SER A 64 5.50 23.80 3.48
C SER A 64 5.87 22.65 2.54
N GLY A 65 7.18 22.43 2.38
CA GLY A 65 7.67 21.10 2.09
C GLY A 65 8.91 20.95 1.25
N ILE A 66 9.46 19.74 1.26
CA ILE A 66 10.56 19.32 0.38
C ILE A 66 9.97 18.50 -0.77
N SER A 67 10.04 19.00 -2.00
CA SER A 67 9.75 18.21 -3.21
C SER A 67 11.07 17.78 -3.85
N VAL A 68 11.33 16.48 -4.07
CA VAL A 68 12.60 16.00 -4.66
C VAL A 68 12.36 14.83 -5.60
N SER A 69 13.18 14.67 -6.64
CA SER A 69 13.17 13.48 -7.50
C SER A 69 14.54 12.82 -7.60
N GLY A 70 14.71 11.54 -7.25
CA GLY A 70 15.99 10.81 -7.28
C GLY A 70 16.71 10.73 -5.93
N GLY A 71 17.66 9.78 -5.79
CA GLY A 71 18.77 9.85 -4.82
C GLY A 71 18.46 9.57 -3.36
N SER A 72 19.51 9.43 -2.53
CA SER A 72 19.37 9.32 -1.08
C SER A 72 19.01 10.70 -0.49
N VAL A 73 17.89 10.89 0.21
CA VAL A 73 17.45 12.22 0.71
C VAL A 73 17.15 12.23 2.22
N VAL A 74 18.17 12.51 3.03
CA VAL A 74 17.99 12.66 4.48
C VAL A 74 17.42 14.05 4.80
N ILE A 75 16.26 14.11 5.47
CA ILE A 75 15.56 15.35 5.82
C ILE A 75 15.71 15.64 7.33
N ARG A 76 16.30 16.77 7.70
CA ARG A 76 16.48 17.14 9.12
C ARG A 76 15.81 18.49 9.38
N GLY A 77 14.84 18.53 10.30
CA GLY A 77 14.19 19.77 10.75
C GLY A 77 12.67 19.68 10.80
N SER A 78 12.06 20.75 11.33
CA SER A 78 10.62 20.98 11.37
C SER A 78 10.15 21.45 9.98
N ILE A 79 9.50 20.57 9.21
CA ILE A 79 9.03 20.87 7.85
C ILE A 79 7.58 20.39 7.71
N SER A 80 6.65 21.25 7.32
CA SER A 80 5.30 20.81 6.98
C SER A 80 5.28 20.22 5.57
N GLY A 81 5.16 18.89 5.44
CA GLY A 81 4.99 18.19 4.14
C GLY A 81 6.30 17.85 3.41
N VAL A 82 6.40 16.65 2.84
CA VAL A 82 7.54 16.22 2.01
C VAL A 82 7.01 15.40 0.85
N THR A 83 7.33 15.80 -0.39
CA THR A 83 7.01 15.07 -1.62
C THR A 83 8.27 14.47 -2.25
N ILE A 84 8.43 13.15 -2.27
CA ILE A 84 9.65 12.54 -2.85
C ILE A 84 9.29 11.62 -4.02
N VAL A 85 10.04 11.77 -5.09
CA VAL A 85 9.99 11.01 -6.33
C VAL A 85 11.31 10.21 -6.40
N ASN A 86 11.28 8.92 -6.74
CA ASN A 86 12.47 8.11 -7.08
C ASN A 86 13.63 7.93 -6.04
N GLY A 87 13.30 7.53 -4.80
CA GLY A 87 14.07 6.57 -3.95
C GLY A 87 15.52 6.91 -3.56
N ARG A 88 15.81 7.23 -2.29
CA ARG A 88 15.91 6.37 -1.09
C ARG A 88 16.17 7.21 0.17
N VAL A 89 15.96 6.60 1.35
CA VAL A 89 16.12 7.11 2.74
C VAL A 89 15.60 8.51 2.98
N ILE A 90 14.42 8.61 3.59
CA ILE A 90 13.82 9.82 4.14
C ILE A 90 13.61 9.54 5.63
N SER A 91 14.60 9.87 6.46
CA SER A 91 14.35 10.02 7.89
C SER A 91 14.03 11.49 8.14
N GLY A 92 12.98 11.73 8.92
CA GLY A 92 12.52 13.05 9.29
C GLY A 92 12.38 13.14 10.81
N GLY A 93 13.33 13.82 11.46
CA GLY A 93 13.24 14.31 12.84
C GLY A 93 13.16 13.26 13.95
N GLY A 94 14.28 13.01 14.64
CA GLY A 94 14.28 12.43 15.98
C GLY A 94 14.32 13.53 17.04
N ALA A 95 13.33 13.54 17.93
CA ALA A 95 13.31 14.18 19.24
C ALA A 95 13.58 15.70 19.30
N THR A 96 12.53 16.51 19.27
CA THR A 96 12.11 17.42 20.35
C THR A 96 10.83 18.12 19.93
N GLN A 97 9.91 18.25 20.88
CA GLN A 97 8.57 18.78 20.68
C GLN A 97 8.63 20.25 20.25
N ASP A 98 8.49 20.51 18.95
CA ASP A 98 7.71 21.61 18.38
C ASP A 98 7.75 21.49 16.84
N SER A 99 6.63 21.04 16.27
CA SER A 99 6.32 20.96 14.83
C SER A 99 7.14 19.97 13.98
N GLY A 100 7.09 18.69 14.35
CA GLY A 100 7.54 17.57 13.51
C GLY A 100 6.85 17.53 12.15
N LEU A 101 7.44 16.78 11.21
CA LEU A 101 6.93 16.67 9.85
C LEU A 101 5.45 16.31 9.83
N SER A 102 4.60 17.16 9.26
CA SER A 102 3.14 16.91 9.23
C SER A 102 2.76 15.68 8.38
N GLY A 103 3.69 15.22 7.53
CA GLY A 103 3.59 13.95 6.81
C GLY A 103 4.50 13.88 5.58
N ILE A 104 4.57 12.70 4.97
CA ILE A 104 5.26 12.38 3.72
C ILE A 104 4.21 11.97 2.70
N ILE A 105 4.19 12.58 1.51
CA ILE A 105 3.32 12.19 0.40
C ILE A 105 4.19 11.81 -0.79
N ILE A 106 4.00 10.63 -1.35
CA ILE A 106 4.74 10.16 -2.51
C ILE A 106 3.73 9.85 -3.61
N GLU A 107 3.75 10.65 -4.68
CA GLU A 107 2.78 10.55 -5.77
C GLU A 107 3.16 9.53 -6.85
N LYS A 108 4.40 9.02 -6.83
CA LYS A 108 4.95 8.11 -7.83
C LYS A 108 5.60 6.90 -7.20
N THR A 109 5.79 5.86 -8.00
CA THR A 109 6.38 4.59 -7.54
C THR A 109 7.70 4.81 -6.82
N THR A 110 7.91 4.12 -5.70
CA THR A 110 9.22 4.09 -5.03
C THR A 110 10.00 2.85 -5.47
N GLY A 111 11.32 2.97 -5.60
CA GLY A 111 12.19 1.80 -5.77
C GLY A 111 12.24 0.91 -4.52
N SER A 112 12.99 -0.19 -4.59
CA SER A 112 13.19 -1.10 -3.46
C SER A 112 14.09 -0.47 -2.37
N GLY A 113 13.94 -0.87 -1.11
CA GLY A 113 14.81 -0.51 0.01
C GLY A 113 14.66 0.93 0.51
N VAL A 114 13.52 1.57 0.20
CA VAL A 114 13.22 2.91 0.69
C VAL A 114 12.89 2.87 2.19
N THR A 115 13.29 3.90 2.93
CA THR A 115 12.94 4.08 4.34
C THR A 115 12.26 5.43 4.49
N LEU A 116 11.11 5.48 5.15
CA LEU A 116 10.26 6.66 5.37
C LEU A 116 9.97 6.74 6.86
N GLU A 117 10.32 7.85 7.51
CA GLU A 117 10.03 8.07 8.94
C GLU A 117 9.51 9.49 9.18
N THR A 118 8.38 9.63 9.87
CA THR A 118 7.74 10.91 10.18
C THR A 118 6.88 10.83 11.44
N ASP A 119 6.71 11.94 12.16
CA ASP A 119 5.73 12.05 13.26
C ASP A 119 4.29 12.23 12.74
N GLY A 120 4.14 12.63 11.47
CA GLY A 120 2.86 12.83 10.79
C GLY A 120 2.37 11.58 10.08
N ALA A 121 1.65 11.77 8.97
CA ALA A 121 1.16 10.67 8.14
C ALA A 121 2.12 10.32 6.98
N ILE A 122 2.10 9.09 6.48
CA ILE A 122 2.74 8.71 5.21
C ILE A 122 1.65 8.35 4.21
N GLU A 123 1.69 8.89 3.00
CA GLU A 123 0.80 8.54 1.90
C GLU A 123 1.63 8.19 0.65
N LEU A 124 1.61 6.93 0.21
CA LEU A 124 2.15 6.50 -1.08
C LEU A 124 0.97 6.24 -2.01
N LYS A 125 0.75 7.13 -2.98
CA LYS A 125 -0.32 7.03 -3.98
C LYS A 125 0.01 6.09 -5.15
N ALA A 126 1.19 5.48 -5.11
CA ALA A 126 1.71 4.61 -6.15
C ALA A 126 2.52 3.47 -5.52
N ASN A 127 2.91 2.51 -6.35
CA ASN A 127 3.47 1.26 -5.86
C ASN A 127 4.85 1.45 -5.21
N ALA A 128 5.11 0.71 -4.13
CA ALA A 128 6.43 0.60 -3.54
C ALA A 128 7.14 -0.66 -4.01
N GLY A 129 8.44 -0.55 -4.29
CA GLY A 129 9.30 -1.71 -4.47
C GLY A 129 9.52 -2.51 -3.19
N ASP A 130 10.34 -3.55 -3.28
CA ASP A 130 10.61 -4.46 -2.16
C ASP A 130 11.32 -3.77 -1.00
N SER A 131 11.19 -4.30 0.21
CA SER A 131 11.93 -3.86 1.40
C SER A 131 11.72 -2.39 1.79
N LEU A 132 10.55 -1.84 1.47
CA LEU A 132 10.11 -0.56 2.01
C LEU A 132 10.06 -0.64 3.54
N ARG A 133 10.61 0.36 4.22
CA ARG A 133 10.43 0.60 5.65
C ARG A 133 9.65 1.90 5.81
N ALA A 134 8.51 1.87 6.48
CA ALA A 134 7.69 3.04 6.72
C ALA A 134 7.34 3.14 8.20
N LYS A 135 7.60 4.29 8.82
CA LYS A 135 7.24 4.57 10.21
C LYS A 135 6.56 5.92 10.31
N ALA A 136 5.37 5.94 10.88
CA ALA A 136 4.59 7.14 11.11
C ALA A 136 4.04 7.12 12.53
N ASP A 137 4.09 8.23 13.28
CA ASP A 137 3.30 8.34 14.50
C ASP A 137 1.82 8.61 14.17
N GLY A 138 1.56 9.26 13.02
CA GLY A 138 0.24 9.35 12.40
C GLY A 138 -0.13 8.09 11.60
N SER A 139 -0.99 8.25 10.59
CA SER A 139 -1.47 7.15 9.74
C SER A 139 -0.54 6.85 8.57
N ILE A 140 -0.61 5.62 8.03
CA ILE A 140 0.10 5.22 6.80
C ILE A 140 -0.91 4.76 5.76
N THR A 141 -0.86 5.31 4.56
CA THR A 141 -1.61 4.85 3.39
C THR A 141 -0.63 4.43 2.31
N LEU A 142 -0.74 3.22 1.80
CA LEU A 142 0.07 2.66 0.72
C LEU A 142 -0.87 2.15 -0.38
N SER A 143 -0.50 2.31 -1.64
CA SER A 143 -1.12 1.50 -2.71
C SER A 143 -0.57 0.07 -2.61
N ASP A 144 0.09 -0.44 -3.66
CA ASP A 144 0.73 -1.75 -3.60
C ASP A 144 2.16 -1.65 -3.08
N THR A 145 2.64 -2.72 -2.48
CA THR A 145 4.02 -2.84 -1.99
C THR A 145 4.62 -4.18 -2.38
N GLY A 146 5.91 -4.16 -2.67
CA GLY A 146 6.70 -5.36 -2.92
C GLY A 146 6.90 -6.22 -1.68
N ALA A 147 7.76 -7.22 -1.79
CA ALA A 147 8.08 -8.14 -0.70
C ALA A 147 8.83 -7.43 0.43
N LYS A 148 8.77 -7.99 1.64
CA LYS A 148 9.56 -7.53 2.81
C LYS A 148 9.25 -6.10 3.28
N LEU A 149 8.03 -5.62 3.07
CA LEU A 149 7.56 -4.38 3.66
C LEU A 149 7.71 -4.45 5.19
N LYS A 150 8.15 -3.35 5.80
CA LYS A 150 8.08 -3.12 7.25
C LYS A 150 7.38 -1.80 7.51
N ALA A 151 6.10 -1.83 7.86
CA ALA A 151 5.34 -0.62 8.15
C ALA A 151 4.89 -0.56 9.62
N ASN A 152 5.04 0.59 10.27
CA ASN A 152 4.58 0.83 11.63
C ASN A 152 3.92 2.20 11.72
N SER A 153 2.62 2.20 11.99
CA SER A 153 1.79 3.39 12.13
C SER A 153 1.33 3.54 13.59
N GLY A 154 1.46 4.72 14.19
CA GLY A 154 0.83 5.04 15.47
C GLY A 154 -0.69 5.23 15.32
N GLY A 155 -1.13 5.71 14.15
CA GLY A 155 -2.52 5.80 13.74
C GLY A 155 -3.01 4.53 13.04
N SER A 156 -3.83 4.70 12.00
CA SER A 156 -4.31 3.59 11.15
C SER A 156 -3.32 3.26 10.04
N LEU A 157 -3.39 2.06 9.47
CA LEU A 157 -2.69 1.73 8.23
C LEU A 157 -3.64 1.15 7.19
N GLU A 158 -3.59 1.72 5.99
CA GLU A 158 -4.30 1.26 4.80
C GLU A 158 -3.30 0.87 3.71
N ALA A 159 -3.51 -0.28 3.09
CA ALA A 159 -2.69 -0.79 2.00
C ALA A 159 -3.54 -1.52 0.95
N GLY A 160 -3.15 -1.44 -0.32
CA GLY A 160 -3.66 -2.33 -1.36
C GLY A 160 -3.05 -3.72 -1.20
N ASN A 161 -2.20 -4.12 -2.15
CA ASN A 161 -1.49 -5.39 -2.08
C ASN A 161 -0.17 -5.27 -1.32
N ILE A 162 0.04 -6.14 -0.34
CA ILE A 162 1.30 -6.28 0.39
C ILE A 162 2.01 -7.55 -0.06
N GLY A 163 3.21 -7.41 -0.62
CA GLY A 163 4.02 -8.54 -1.05
C GLY A 163 4.43 -9.48 0.09
N PRO A 164 4.97 -10.68 -0.22
CA PRO A 164 5.27 -11.70 0.77
C PRO A 164 6.40 -11.28 1.74
N ASN A 165 6.52 -12.00 2.85
CA ASN A 165 7.54 -11.76 3.90
C ASN A 165 7.45 -10.38 4.56
N SER A 166 6.26 -9.79 4.59
CA SER A 166 6.03 -8.42 5.06
C SER A 166 5.53 -8.38 6.49
N LYS A 167 5.78 -7.27 7.18
CA LYS A 167 5.30 -7.02 8.54
C LYS A 167 4.71 -5.63 8.61
N VAL A 168 3.43 -5.55 8.94
CA VAL A 168 2.73 -4.29 9.13
C VAL A 168 2.11 -4.23 10.52
N SER A 169 2.15 -3.04 11.11
CA SER A 169 1.60 -2.77 12.42
C SER A 169 0.96 -1.39 12.48
N SER A 170 -0.13 -1.29 13.23
CA SER A 170 -0.88 -0.06 13.44
C SER A 170 -1.36 0.01 14.89
N GLY A 171 -1.23 1.18 15.53
CA GLY A 171 -1.85 1.45 16.83
C GLY A 171 -3.38 1.53 16.76
N GLY A 172 -3.89 2.03 15.63
CA GLY A 172 -5.32 2.08 15.29
C GLY A 172 -5.79 0.84 14.53
N SER A 173 -6.42 1.05 13.37
CA SER A 173 -7.00 -0.03 12.55
C SER A 173 -6.15 -0.35 11.32
N LEU A 174 -6.25 -1.59 10.84
CA LEU A 174 -5.66 -2.05 9.58
C LEU A 174 -6.74 -2.30 8.53
N HIS A 175 -6.51 -1.79 7.31
CA HIS A 175 -7.25 -2.13 6.10
C HIS A 175 -6.27 -2.59 5.02
N ILE A 176 -6.38 -3.83 4.54
CA ILE A 176 -5.46 -4.41 3.55
C ILE A 176 -6.27 -5.17 2.52
N GLU A 177 -6.05 -4.94 1.22
CA GLU A 177 -6.70 -5.76 0.18
C GLU A 177 -6.10 -7.18 0.20
N GLU A 178 -4.79 -7.31 -0.04
CA GLU A 178 -4.09 -8.60 -0.01
C GLU A 178 -2.85 -8.56 0.88
N LEU A 179 -2.74 -9.50 1.80
CA LEU A 179 -1.53 -9.77 2.59
C LEU A 179 -0.84 -11.01 2.01
N GLY A 180 0.32 -10.82 1.38
CA GLY A 180 1.11 -11.88 0.77
C GLY A 180 1.66 -12.89 1.78
N HIS A 181 2.08 -14.06 1.28
CA HIS A 181 2.55 -15.20 2.09
C HIS A 181 3.64 -14.86 3.10
N GLN A 182 3.70 -15.62 4.21
CA GLN A 182 4.74 -15.50 5.25
C GLN A 182 4.78 -14.10 5.89
N SER A 183 3.62 -13.46 6.04
CA SER A 183 3.53 -12.07 6.49
C SER A 183 2.81 -11.93 7.83
N GLY A 184 3.00 -10.78 8.46
CA GLY A 184 2.36 -10.43 9.73
C GLY A 184 1.61 -9.11 9.65
N ALA A 185 0.41 -9.05 10.22
CA ALA A 185 -0.38 -7.82 10.32
C ALA A 185 -0.95 -7.68 11.74
N ASN A 186 -0.61 -6.59 12.44
CA ASN A 186 -1.04 -6.37 13.82
C ASN A 186 -1.71 -5.00 13.98
N ALA A 187 -2.94 -4.97 14.50
CA ALA A 187 -3.64 -3.75 14.83
C ALA A 187 -3.94 -3.68 16.33
N GLY A 188 -3.73 -2.53 16.97
CA GLY A 188 -4.26 -2.26 18.32
C GLY A 188 -5.79 -2.20 18.35
N GLY A 189 -6.39 -1.71 17.27
CA GLY A 189 -7.83 -1.66 17.02
C GLY A 189 -8.32 -2.84 16.19
N SER A 190 -9.01 -2.54 15.07
CA SER A 190 -9.64 -3.56 14.23
C SER A 190 -8.81 -3.89 12.99
N VAL A 191 -9.01 -5.09 12.44
CA VAL A 191 -8.39 -5.53 11.20
C VAL A 191 -9.47 -5.83 10.17
N HIS A 192 -9.33 -5.29 8.96
CA HIS A 192 -10.08 -5.69 7.78
C HIS A 192 -9.09 -6.12 6.69
N ILE A 193 -9.13 -7.39 6.27
CA ILE A 193 -8.29 -7.90 5.18
C ILE A 193 -9.13 -8.70 4.18
N GLU A 194 -9.08 -8.38 2.89
CA GLU A 194 -9.85 -9.17 1.92
C GLU A 194 -9.21 -10.56 1.74
N LYS A 195 -7.89 -10.62 1.52
CA LYS A 195 -7.18 -11.88 1.32
C LYS A 195 -5.90 -11.97 2.14
N ILE A 196 -5.80 -13.04 2.93
CA ILE A 196 -4.57 -13.43 3.62
C ILE A 196 -3.98 -14.64 2.89
N GLY A 197 -2.72 -14.52 2.46
CA GLY A 197 -1.95 -15.63 1.92
C GLY A 197 -1.55 -16.65 2.98
N ASN A 198 -0.91 -17.73 2.55
CA ASN A 198 -0.42 -18.80 3.44
C ASN A 198 0.65 -18.34 4.46
N ASP A 199 0.78 -19.07 5.55
CA ASP A 199 1.79 -18.88 6.60
C ASP A 199 1.77 -17.48 7.24
N CYS A 200 0.58 -16.87 7.33
CA CYS A 200 0.44 -15.51 7.85
C CYS A 200 -0.02 -15.48 9.30
N ASN A 201 0.34 -14.43 10.02
CA ASN A 201 -0.15 -14.18 11.38
C ASN A 201 -0.79 -12.80 11.48
N VAL A 202 -2.09 -12.78 11.79
CA VAL A 202 -2.88 -11.56 11.86
C VAL A 202 -3.51 -11.41 13.23
N ASN A 203 -3.26 -10.28 13.88
CA ASN A 203 -3.78 -9.98 15.22
C ASN A 203 -4.52 -8.64 15.24
N ALA A 204 -5.70 -8.64 15.85
CA ALA A 204 -6.49 -7.45 16.12
C ALA A 204 -6.74 -7.34 17.63
N GLY A 205 -6.42 -6.21 18.25
CA GLY A 205 -6.81 -5.95 19.65
C GLY A 205 -8.33 -5.87 19.83
N GLY A 206 -9.03 -5.35 18.82
CA GLY A 206 -10.47 -5.28 18.70
C GLY A 206 -11.06 -6.44 17.88
N SER A 207 -11.74 -6.11 16.78
CA SER A 207 -12.38 -7.12 15.91
C SER A 207 -11.62 -7.34 14.61
N ALA A 208 -11.75 -8.52 14.03
CA ALA A 208 -11.19 -8.87 12.74
C ALA A 208 -12.29 -9.30 11.75
N HIS A 209 -12.28 -8.69 10.57
CA HIS A 209 -13.05 -9.12 9.41
C HIS A 209 -12.08 -9.55 8.31
N VAL A 210 -12.19 -10.80 7.88
CA VAL A 210 -11.35 -11.33 6.80
C VAL A 210 -12.23 -12.03 5.77
N GLU A 211 -12.12 -11.71 4.49
CA GLU A 211 -12.90 -12.45 3.51
C GLU A 211 -12.31 -13.84 3.27
N ARG A 212 -10.98 -13.94 3.19
CA ARG A 212 -10.29 -15.20 2.90
C ARG A 212 -9.00 -15.34 3.68
N ILE A 213 -8.80 -16.50 4.31
CA ILE A 213 -7.54 -16.86 4.96
C ILE A 213 -6.94 -18.14 4.39
N GLY A 214 -5.65 -18.07 4.02
CA GLY A 214 -4.87 -19.16 3.45
C GLY A 214 -4.46 -20.24 4.45
N ARG A 215 -3.73 -21.23 3.94
CA ARG A 215 -3.17 -22.36 4.71
C ARG A 215 -2.22 -21.88 5.81
N ASP A 216 -2.15 -22.63 6.91
CA ASP A 216 -1.19 -22.44 8.01
C ASP A 216 -1.15 -21.01 8.56
N SER A 217 -2.27 -20.30 8.40
CA SER A 217 -2.39 -18.91 8.78
C SER A 217 -3.22 -18.79 10.04
N SER A 218 -2.89 -17.80 10.87
CA SER A 218 -3.57 -17.53 12.12
C SER A 218 -4.23 -16.16 12.10
N LEU A 219 -5.46 -16.11 12.60
CA LEU A 219 -6.21 -14.89 12.84
C LEU A 219 -6.67 -14.87 14.31
N ASN A 220 -6.23 -13.88 15.06
CA ASN A 220 -6.63 -13.66 16.44
C ASN A 220 -7.28 -12.29 16.61
N ALA A 221 -8.44 -12.24 17.24
CA ALA A 221 -9.12 -11.01 17.60
C ALA A 221 -9.43 -10.97 19.10
N GLY A 222 -9.11 -9.88 19.79
CA GLY A 222 -9.49 -9.72 21.20
C GLY A 222 -11.02 -9.69 21.39
N GLY A 223 -11.74 -9.13 20.42
CA GLY A 223 -13.20 -9.04 20.37
C GLY A 223 -13.81 -10.14 19.50
N SER A 224 -14.20 -9.81 18.27
CA SER A 224 -14.87 -10.75 17.36
C SER A 224 -14.04 -11.04 16.11
N ALA A 225 -14.11 -12.28 15.62
CA ALA A 225 -13.50 -12.68 14.35
C ALA A 225 -14.58 -13.17 13.39
N LYS A 226 -14.71 -12.51 12.23
CA LYS A 226 -15.59 -12.92 11.14
C LYS A 226 -14.75 -13.25 9.91
N VAL A 227 -14.86 -14.48 9.44
CA VAL A 227 -14.16 -14.98 8.26
C VAL A 227 -15.16 -15.55 7.25
N SER A 228 -15.08 -15.13 5.98
CA SER A 228 -15.99 -15.65 4.95
C SER A 228 -15.53 -17.03 4.46
N VAL A 229 -14.25 -17.22 4.18
CA VAL A 229 -13.66 -18.50 3.76
C VAL A 229 -12.33 -18.73 4.49
N ALA A 230 -12.19 -19.89 5.13
CA ALA A 230 -10.94 -20.27 5.78
C ALA A 230 -10.36 -21.55 5.17
N HIS A 231 -9.05 -21.60 4.96
CA HIS A 231 -8.40 -22.89 4.75
C HIS A 231 -8.61 -23.79 5.98
N THR A 232 -8.70 -25.11 5.81
CA THR A 232 -8.93 -26.05 6.92
C THR A 232 -7.81 -26.07 7.94
N GLU A 233 -6.60 -25.66 7.53
CA GLU A 233 -5.42 -25.53 8.39
C GLU A 233 -5.26 -24.12 8.97
N ALA A 234 -6.16 -23.19 8.63
CA ALA A 234 -6.15 -21.86 9.23
C ALA A 234 -6.68 -21.93 10.67
N THR A 235 -5.98 -21.27 11.58
CA THR A 235 -6.39 -21.13 12.98
C THR A 235 -7.06 -19.79 13.18
N ILE A 236 -8.31 -19.79 13.66
CA ILE A 236 -9.07 -18.56 13.92
C ILE A 236 -9.53 -18.57 15.36
N SER A 237 -9.21 -17.51 16.10
CA SER A 237 -9.52 -17.33 17.51
C SER A 237 -10.11 -15.95 17.76
N ALA A 238 -11.05 -15.88 18.70
CA ALA A 238 -11.67 -14.63 19.14
C ALA A 238 -11.93 -14.68 20.64
N GLY A 239 -11.70 -13.58 21.36
CA GLY A 239 -12.03 -13.49 22.80
C GLY A 239 -13.54 -13.44 23.06
N GLY A 240 -14.31 -12.91 22.10
CA GLY A 240 -15.77 -12.86 22.10
C GLY A 240 -16.38 -13.88 21.13
N SER A 241 -16.74 -13.43 19.93
CA SER A 241 -17.47 -14.27 18.96
C SER A 241 -16.61 -14.63 17.75
N LYS A 242 -16.73 -15.89 17.31
CA LYS A 242 -16.08 -16.41 16.11
C LYS A 242 -17.13 -16.87 15.11
N LYS A 243 -17.05 -16.37 13.87
CA LYS A 243 -17.89 -16.80 12.75
C LYS A 243 -17.03 -17.12 11.54
N VAL A 244 -17.10 -18.36 11.06
CA VAL A 244 -16.48 -18.79 9.80
C VAL A 244 -17.59 -19.30 8.90
N SER A 245 -17.75 -18.71 7.71
CA SER A 245 -18.90 -19.03 6.86
C SER A 245 -18.68 -20.31 6.04
N ARG A 246 -17.46 -20.53 5.54
CA ARG A 246 -17.07 -21.73 4.79
C ARG A 246 -15.62 -22.11 5.08
N THR A 247 -15.31 -23.40 4.91
CA THR A 247 -13.94 -23.93 4.98
C THR A 247 -13.54 -24.58 3.66
N SER A 248 -12.29 -24.46 3.23
CA SER A 248 -11.71 -25.10 2.04
C SER A 248 -10.44 -25.86 2.40
N ALA A 249 -10.24 -27.07 1.85
CA ALA A 249 -9.02 -27.85 2.03
C ALA A 249 -8.06 -27.78 0.83
N LYS A 250 -8.43 -27.05 -0.23
CA LYS A 250 -7.61 -26.89 -1.42
C LYS A 250 -7.20 -25.45 -1.60
N ASP A 251 -5.91 -25.22 -1.83
CA ASP A 251 -5.33 -23.93 -2.19
C ASP A 251 -5.90 -23.37 -3.50
N GLY A 252 -6.53 -24.22 -4.32
CA GLY A 252 -7.06 -23.88 -5.65
C GLY A 252 -8.59 -23.81 -5.78
N ASP A 253 -9.38 -24.24 -4.78
CA ASP A 253 -10.87 -24.13 -4.84
C ASP A 253 -11.36 -22.70 -4.49
N PHE A 254 -10.46 -21.72 -4.58
CA PHE A 254 -10.70 -20.31 -4.27
C PHE A 254 -11.19 -19.48 -5.47
N GLU A 255 -11.41 -20.10 -6.64
CA GLU A 255 -12.16 -19.49 -7.76
C GLU A 255 -13.61 -20.03 -7.84
N LEU A 256 -14.54 -19.12 -7.60
CA LEU A 256 -15.97 -19.10 -7.97
C LEU A 256 -16.86 -20.35 -7.73
N SER A 257 -17.79 -20.14 -6.79
CA SER A 257 -19.17 -20.67 -6.73
C SER A 257 -19.36 -22.19 -6.58
N THR A 258 -19.56 -22.59 -5.32
CA THR A 258 -20.06 -23.88 -4.86
C THR A 258 -21.53 -24.18 -5.24
N SER A 259 -22.09 -23.54 -6.26
CA SER A 259 -23.49 -23.75 -6.70
C SER A 259 -23.64 -24.59 -7.98
N PHE A 260 -22.57 -24.95 -8.70
CA PHE A 260 -22.67 -25.77 -9.92
C PHE A 260 -22.07 -27.18 -9.81
N GLN A 261 -21.03 -27.39 -8.99
CA GLN A 261 -20.41 -28.71 -8.86
C GLN A 261 -21.22 -29.70 -7.99
N ALA A 262 -22.02 -29.21 -7.05
CA ALA A 262 -22.91 -30.06 -6.26
C ALA A 262 -24.00 -30.72 -7.11
N VAL A 263 -24.53 -30.01 -8.13
CA VAL A 263 -25.54 -30.57 -9.05
C VAL A 263 -24.91 -31.59 -10.00
N ALA A 264 -23.67 -31.39 -10.43
CA ALA A 264 -22.96 -32.34 -11.29
C ALA A 264 -22.60 -33.64 -10.57
N SER A 265 -22.25 -33.57 -9.27
CA SER A 265 -21.92 -34.76 -8.48
C SER A 265 -23.16 -35.57 -8.08
N GLN A 266 -24.30 -34.91 -7.86
CA GLN A 266 -25.57 -35.58 -7.58
C GLN A 266 -26.19 -36.22 -8.84
N ALA A 267 -26.05 -35.59 -10.02
CA ALA A 267 -26.48 -36.18 -11.30
C ALA A 267 -25.67 -37.42 -11.72
N ALA A 268 -24.39 -37.49 -11.34
CA ALA A 268 -23.54 -38.66 -11.58
C ALA A 268 -23.88 -39.85 -10.67
N ALA A 269 -24.35 -39.59 -9.43
CA ALA A 269 -24.76 -40.63 -8.49
C ALA A 269 -26.15 -41.22 -8.81
N GLU A 270 -27.02 -40.47 -9.50
CA GLU A 270 -28.38 -40.90 -9.86
C GLU A 270 -28.51 -41.52 -11.27
N GLY A 271 -27.40 -41.76 -11.97
CA GLY A 271 -27.43 -42.53 -13.23
C GLY A 271 -28.13 -41.84 -14.40
N ILE A 272 -28.12 -40.50 -14.46
CA ILE A 272 -28.71 -39.75 -15.59
C ILE A 272 -27.69 -39.69 -16.75
N SER A 273 -27.59 -40.79 -17.50
CA SER A 273 -26.63 -41.02 -18.59
C SER A 273 -26.94 -40.31 -19.93
N THR A 274 -27.81 -39.29 -19.97
CA THR A 274 -28.21 -38.71 -21.26
C THR A 274 -28.34 -37.19 -21.20
N MET A 275 -27.23 -36.46 -21.09
CA MET A 275 -27.16 -35.12 -21.70
C MET A 275 -25.79 -34.91 -22.32
N LYS A 276 -25.78 -34.58 -23.62
CA LYS A 276 -24.59 -34.12 -24.33
C LYS A 276 -24.11 -32.81 -23.70
N PRO A 277 -22.78 -32.60 -23.54
CA PRO A 277 -22.26 -31.35 -23.00
C PRO A 277 -22.62 -30.19 -23.93
N ILE A 278 -23.21 -29.13 -23.36
CA ILE A 278 -23.47 -27.86 -24.05
C ILE A 278 -22.12 -27.17 -24.26
N VAL A 279 -21.66 -27.12 -25.51
CA VAL A 279 -20.48 -26.34 -25.89
C VAL A 279 -20.93 -24.88 -26.05
N LEU A 280 -20.56 -24.03 -25.09
CA LEU A 280 -20.66 -22.57 -25.24
C LEU A 280 -19.57 -22.12 -26.22
N LYS A 281 -19.93 -21.93 -27.49
CA LYS A 281 -19.08 -21.18 -28.42
C LYS A 281 -19.11 -19.70 -28.02
N LYS A 282 -17.93 -19.05 -27.99
CA LYS A 282 -17.85 -17.58 -27.90
C LYS A 282 -18.71 -16.98 -29.01
N PRO A 283 -19.46 -15.90 -28.76
CA PRO A 283 -20.11 -15.17 -29.83
C PRO A 283 -19.02 -14.59 -30.75
N ASP A 284 -19.15 -14.83 -32.05
CA ASP A 284 -18.30 -14.17 -33.05
C ASP A 284 -18.46 -12.66 -32.91
N GLU A 285 -17.33 -11.94 -32.88
CA GLU A 285 -17.32 -10.47 -32.85
C GLU A 285 -18.07 -9.92 -34.06
N PRO A 286 -19.02 -8.97 -33.89
CA PRO A 286 -19.67 -8.37 -35.04
C PRO A 286 -18.68 -7.49 -35.80
N ALA A 287 -18.55 -7.74 -37.10
CA ALA A 287 -17.90 -6.81 -38.01
C ALA A 287 -18.58 -5.43 -37.93
N ALA A 288 -17.77 -4.38 -37.87
CA ALA A 288 -18.22 -3.01 -37.89
C ALA A 288 -18.94 -2.72 -39.22
N ASP A 289 -20.23 -2.42 -39.17
CA ASP A 289 -20.85 -1.34 -39.95
C ASP A 289 -22.34 -1.16 -39.59
N GLY A 290 -22.71 0.11 -39.38
CA GLY A 290 -24.01 0.68 -39.75
C GLY A 290 -25.27 0.28 -38.98
N ASP A 291 -25.69 1.18 -38.11
CA ASP A 291 -27.08 1.52 -37.76
C ASP A 291 -28.03 0.52 -37.04
N ASP A 292 -28.59 1.07 -35.95
CA ASP A 292 -29.93 0.86 -35.39
C ASP A 292 -30.17 -0.21 -34.28
N LYS A 293 -30.18 0.31 -33.04
CA LYS A 293 -30.85 -0.11 -31.77
C LYS A 293 -30.42 -1.41 -31.05
N PRO A 294 -30.29 -1.37 -29.70
CA PRO A 294 -29.95 -2.55 -28.90
C PRO A 294 -31.16 -3.49 -28.74
N GLY A 295 -31.20 -4.55 -29.55
CA GLY A 295 -32.10 -5.68 -29.33
C GLY A 295 -31.65 -6.53 -28.14
N LYS A 296 -32.54 -6.74 -27.16
CA LYS A 296 -32.32 -7.65 -26.02
C LYS A 296 -31.94 -9.06 -26.51
N PRO A 297 -30.95 -9.76 -25.90
CA PRO A 297 -30.64 -11.13 -26.27
C PRO A 297 -31.82 -12.05 -25.93
N LYS A 298 -32.40 -12.70 -26.95
CA LYS A 298 -33.36 -13.80 -26.78
C LYS A 298 -32.60 -15.10 -26.54
N LEU A 299 -32.72 -15.65 -25.34
CA LEU A 299 -32.39 -17.05 -25.07
C LEU A 299 -33.33 -17.94 -25.88
N ARG A 300 -32.80 -18.68 -26.86
CA ARG A 300 -33.51 -19.79 -27.50
C ARG A 300 -33.02 -21.09 -26.87
N PHE A 301 -33.93 -21.81 -26.21
CA PHE A 301 -33.72 -23.19 -25.84
C PHE A 301 -34.28 -24.05 -26.97
N ASN A 302 -33.44 -24.83 -27.62
CA ASN A 302 -33.90 -25.96 -28.41
C ASN A 302 -33.83 -27.18 -27.47
N LEU A 303 -35.00 -27.76 -27.19
CA LEU A 303 -35.15 -29.05 -26.51
C LEU A 303 -34.67 -30.18 -27.43
#